data_AF-A0A077ZJ29-F1
#
_entry.id   AF-A0A077ZJ29-F1
#
_cell.length_a   1.000
_cell.length_b   1.000
_cell.length_c   1.000
_cell.angle_alpha   90.00
_cell.angle_beta   90.00
_cell.angle_gamma   90.00
#
_symmetry.space_group_name_H-M   'P 1'
#
loop_
_entity.id
_entity.type
_entity.pdbx_description
1 polymer ?
#
loop_
_entity_poly.entity_id
_entity_poly.type
_entity_poly.pdbx_seq_one_letter_code
_entity_poly.pdbx_strand_id
1 'polypeptide(L)'
;MEKGIQEQCLLGKFLRERYSQFMTNYSKKTIYVRSSDSNRTIMSGLATISGFAGLNMSDDVFSVNQTIPVYSTPLESDRTLDVTYANCPPPYRPFISEVAKSTSDKSASQVNPKLLQLLEYKLKRKLGSVELYLLAEAVISYHDMTLLALLADWGVADPSLYPDFSSCIMVELHERSSVHYVEIWYRPGHGKELVQLKVKDCKEPCKLQEFVAIAEKFASVNITADCEKFEKQGLKFVNQKLT
;
A
#
# COMPACT_ATOMS: atom_id res chain seq x y z
N MET A 1 11.79 -14.92 4.88
CA MET A 1 11.69 -13.65 5.63
C MET A 1 12.93 -12.78 5.40
N GLU A 2 14.13 -13.32 5.55
CA GLU A 2 15.41 -12.58 5.40
C GLU A 2 15.56 -11.83 4.07
N LYS A 3 15.24 -12.46 2.93
CA LYS A 3 15.33 -11.82 1.61
C LYS A 3 14.51 -10.53 1.53
N GLY A 4 13.27 -10.52 2.04
CA GLY A 4 12.41 -9.34 2.02
C GLY A 4 12.94 -8.20 2.89
N ILE A 5 13.53 -8.51 4.04
CA ILE A 5 14.19 -7.51 4.91
C ILE A 5 15.41 -6.90 4.19
N GLN A 6 16.21 -7.72 3.51
CA GLN A 6 17.35 -7.25 2.74
C GLN A 6 16.91 -6.34 1.58
N GLU A 7 15.89 -6.73 0.83
CA GLU A 7 15.34 -5.92 -0.27
C GLU A 7 14.79 -4.57 0.22
N GLN A 8 14.11 -4.54 1.38
CA GLN A 8 13.66 -3.29 2.00
C GLN A 8 14.82 -2.39 2.44
N CYS A 9 15.89 -2.97 3.02
CA CYS A 9 17.11 -2.22 3.34
C CYS A 9 17.78 -1.65 2.08
N LEU A 10 17.84 -2.42 0.99
CA LEU A 10 18.35 -1.95 -0.30
C LEU A 10 17.47 -0.87 -0.94
N LEU A 11 16.15 -0.93 -0.76
CA LEU A 11 15.24 0.15 -1.14
C LEU A 11 15.57 1.43 -0.36
N GLY A 12 15.82 1.32 0.94
CA GLY A 12 16.27 2.44 1.77
C GLY A 12 17.53 3.12 1.23
N LYS A 13 18.57 2.33 0.92
CA LYS A 13 19.83 2.84 0.34
C LYS A 13 19.60 3.55 -0.99
N PHE A 14 18.79 2.96 -1.86
CA PHE A 14 18.39 3.57 -3.13
C PHE A 14 17.70 4.93 -2.93
N LEU A 15 16.75 5.03 -2.00
CA LEU A 15 16.04 6.28 -1.71
C LEU A 15 17.00 7.36 -1.17
N ARG A 16 17.96 6.98 -0.32
CA ARG A 16 19.00 7.90 0.18
C ARG A 16 19.85 8.45 -0.95
N GLU A 17 20.32 7.59 -1.86
CA GLU A 17 21.13 8.01 -3.01
C GLU A 17 20.34 8.94 -3.93
N ARG A 18 19.08 8.56 -4.24
CA ARG A 18 18.18 9.35 -5.10
C ARG A 18 17.95 10.76 -4.55
N TYR A 19 17.67 10.88 -3.26
CA TYR A 19 17.32 12.16 -2.64
C TYR A 19 18.49 12.90 -1.97
N SER A 20 19.72 12.40 -2.17
CA SER A 20 20.93 12.95 -1.54
C SER A 20 21.19 14.44 -1.82
N GLN A 21 20.78 14.94 -2.99
CA GLN A 21 20.91 16.36 -3.34
C GLN A 21 19.78 17.22 -2.77
N PHE A 22 18.58 16.65 -2.61
CA PHE A 22 17.40 17.35 -2.11
C PHE A 22 17.42 17.47 -0.58
N MET A 23 17.89 16.44 0.12
CA MET A 23 17.87 16.38 1.57
C MET A 23 19.22 15.92 2.12
N THR A 24 19.82 16.75 2.96
CA THR A 24 21.10 16.44 3.63
C THR A 24 20.93 16.17 5.13
N ASN A 25 19.88 16.71 5.76
CA ASN A 25 19.59 16.54 7.18
C ASN A 25 18.43 15.55 7.38
N TYR A 26 18.75 14.37 7.90
CA TYR A 26 17.80 13.30 8.16
C TYR A 26 17.39 13.31 9.63
N SER A 27 16.16 13.73 9.90
CA SER A 27 15.61 13.77 11.26
C SER A 27 14.09 13.60 11.24
N LYS A 28 13.51 13.35 12.41
CA LYS A 28 12.05 13.36 12.62
C LYS A 28 11.33 14.66 12.19
N LYS A 29 12.05 15.76 11.95
CA LYS A 29 11.48 17.02 11.46
C LYS A 29 11.38 17.08 9.93
N THR A 30 12.23 16.33 9.24
CA THR A 30 12.33 16.32 7.76
C THR A 30 11.69 15.08 7.15
N ILE A 31 11.65 13.97 7.89
CA ILE A 31 11.11 12.69 7.43
C ILE A 31 10.02 12.21 8.39
N TYR A 32 8.86 11.90 7.81
CA TYR A 32 7.74 11.25 8.49
C TYR A 32 7.52 9.87 7.86
N VAL A 33 7.42 8.84 8.70
CA VAL A 33 7.20 7.46 8.25
C VAL A 33 5.99 6.91 8.95
N ARG A 34 5.03 6.41 8.17
CA ARG A 34 3.85 5.71 8.68
C ARG A 34 3.78 4.31 8.09
N SER A 35 3.41 3.35 8.92
CA SER A 35 3.17 1.96 8.55
C SER A 35 1.82 1.50 9.11
N SER A 36 1.16 0.54 8.45
CA SER A 36 0.01 -0.14 9.06
C SER A 36 0.47 -0.84 10.34
N ASP A 37 -0.43 -1.02 11.30
CA ASP A 37 -0.13 -1.66 12.58
C ASP A 37 -0.06 -3.20 12.48
N SER A 38 0.86 -3.67 11.65
CA SER A 38 1.17 -5.07 11.49
C SER A 38 2.67 -5.30 11.63
N ASN A 39 3.05 -6.39 12.33
CA ASN A 39 4.46 -6.69 12.56
C ASN A 39 5.28 -6.73 11.25
N ARG A 40 4.70 -7.27 10.16
CA ARG A 40 5.40 -7.35 8.87
C ARG A 40 5.74 -5.96 8.31
N THR A 41 4.81 -5.01 8.36
CA THR A 41 4.97 -3.69 7.72
C THR A 41 5.79 -2.76 8.58
N ILE A 42 5.70 -2.90 9.91
CA ILE A 42 6.57 -2.18 10.84
C ILE A 42 8.02 -2.62 10.60
N MET A 43 8.28 -3.94 10.53
CA MET A 43 9.62 -4.46 10.25
C MET A 43 10.15 -4.05 8.87
N SER A 44 9.29 -4.05 7.83
CA SER A 44 9.66 -3.52 6.51
C SER A 44 10.03 -2.04 6.57
N GLY A 45 9.21 -1.21 7.22
CA GLY A 45 9.47 0.23 7.36
C GLY A 45 10.76 0.51 8.13
N LEU A 46 11.03 -0.26 9.19
CA LEU A 46 12.30 -0.18 9.93
C LEU A 46 13.49 -0.56 9.04
N ALA A 47 13.40 -1.64 8.27
CA ALA A 47 14.47 -2.05 7.37
C ALA A 47 14.76 -0.98 6.30
N THR A 48 13.72 -0.39 5.69
CA THR A 48 13.86 0.72 4.75
C THR A 48 14.53 1.92 5.40
N ILE A 49 14.16 2.28 6.63
CA ILE A 49 14.76 3.42 7.33
C ILE A 49 16.21 3.16 7.75
N SER A 50 16.56 1.94 8.16
CA SER A 50 17.96 1.57 8.41
C SER A 50 18.82 1.74 7.16
N GLY A 51 18.34 1.24 6.01
CA GLY A 51 19.01 1.42 4.72
C GLY A 51 19.12 2.89 4.31
N PHE A 52 18.05 3.66 4.51
CA PHE A 52 18.00 5.08 4.19
C PHE A 52 18.95 5.91 5.08
N ALA A 53 19.03 5.60 6.37
CA ALA A 53 20.00 6.17 7.29
C ALA A 53 21.45 5.72 6.99
N GLY A 54 21.64 4.81 6.03
CA GLY A 54 22.94 4.26 5.59
C GLY A 54 23.61 3.39 6.63
N LEU A 55 22.81 2.75 7.46
CA LEU A 55 23.27 1.82 8.46
C LEU A 55 23.44 0.44 7.83
N ASN A 56 24.41 -0.31 8.34
CA ASN A 56 24.56 -1.71 8.00
C ASN A 56 23.62 -2.54 8.89
N MET A 57 23.16 -3.69 8.39
CA MET A 57 22.31 -4.62 9.16
C MET A 57 22.98 -5.13 10.45
N SER A 58 24.29 -4.94 10.59
CA SER A 58 25.09 -5.23 11.78
C SER A 58 25.02 -4.13 12.85
N ASP A 59 24.58 -2.93 12.49
CA ASP A 59 24.50 -1.80 13.40
C ASP A 59 23.30 -2.00 14.32
N ASP A 60 23.49 -1.70 15.61
CA ASP A 60 22.45 -1.87 16.63
C ASP A 60 21.14 -1.18 16.22
N VAL A 61 20.10 -1.99 15.96
CA VAL A 61 18.78 -1.53 15.53
C VAL A 61 18.19 -0.52 16.53
N PHE A 62 18.57 -0.57 17.80
CA PHE A 62 18.13 0.40 18.82
C PHE A 62 18.69 1.81 18.58
N SER A 63 19.86 1.95 17.98
CA SER A 63 20.44 3.26 17.64
C SER A 63 19.64 3.96 16.50
N VAL A 64 18.93 3.20 15.66
CA VAL A 64 18.14 3.72 14.52
C VAL A 64 16.82 4.33 14.98
N ASN A 65 16.14 3.67 15.94
CA ASN A 65 14.86 4.11 16.47
C ASN A 65 14.91 5.49 17.14
N GLN A 66 16.11 6.03 17.37
CA GLN A 66 16.28 7.38 17.93
C GLN A 66 16.22 8.49 16.87
N THR A 67 16.44 8.21 15.58
CA THR A 67 16.59 9.28 14.57
C THR A 67 15.31 9.55 13.77
N ILE A 68 14.68 8.50 13.21
CA ILE A 68 13.45 8.60 12.42
C ILE A 68 12.47 7.52 12.89
N PRO A 69 11.41 7.87 13.64
CA PRO A 69 10.43 6.90 14.12
C PRO A 69 9.49 6.42 13.01
N VAL A 70 9.06 5.16 13.10
CA VAL A 70 7.95 4.60 12.32
C VAL A 70 6.67 4.69 13.15
N TYR A 71 5.72 5.48 12.70
CA TYR A 71 4.41 5.62 13.36
C TYR A 71 3.45 4.57 12.82
N SER A 72 2.58 4.03 13.67
CA SER A 72 1.42 3.24 13.28
C SER A 72 0.16 3.77 13.96
N THR A 73 -1.00 3.51 13.34
CA THR A 73 -2.32 3.69 13.94
C THR A 73 -2.89 2.30 14.18
N PRO A 74 -3.44 1.99 15.36
CA PRO A 74 -4.04 0.67 15.61
C PRO A 74 -4.99 0.27 14.49
N LEU A 75 -4.91 -0.98 14.04
CA LEU A 75 -5.64 -1.50 12.86
C LEU A 75 -7.14 -1.12 12.87
N GLU A 76 -7.77 -1.18 14.04
CA GLU A 76 -9.18 -0.88 14.27
C GLU A 76 -9.57 0.59 13.96
N SER A 77 -8.60 1.49 14.02
CA SER A 77 -8.74 2.94 13.81
C SER A 77 -8.01 3.44 12.55
N ASP A 78 -7.30 2.57 11.83
CA ASP A 78 -6.52 2.96 10.66
C ASP A 78 -7.40 3.10 9.42
N ARG A 79 -7.92 4.31 9.19
CA ARG A 79 -8.72 4.65 8.00
C ARG A 79 -7.87 5.10 6.80
N THR A 80 -6.55 4.92 6.86
CA THR A 80 -5.61 5.42 5.83
C THR A 80 -4.82 4.30 5.14
N LEU A 81 -4.08 3.49 5.90
CA LEU A 81 -3.22 2.44 5.34
C LEU A 81 -3.88 1.06 5.38
N ASP A 82 -4.81 0.84 6.31
CA ASP A 82 -5.53 -0.42 6.45
C ASP A 82 -7.06 -0.23 6.41
N VAL A 83 -7.54 0.21 5.24
CA VAL A 83 -8.97 0.47 5.00
C VAL A 83 -9.85 -0.77 5.12
N THR A 84 -9.25 -1.96 5.06
CA THR A 84 -9.93 -3.24 5.16
C THR A 84 -10.30 -3.65 6.58
N TYR A 85 -9.44 -3.26 7.55
CA TYR A 85 -9.64 -3.52 8.98
C TYR A 85 -10.07 -2.29 9.77
N ALA A 86 -10.08 -1.09 9.16
CA ALA A 86 -10.83 0.03 9.70
C ALA A 86 -12.20 -0.48 10.14
N ASN A 87 -12.56 -0.28 11.41
CA ASN A 87 -13.85 -0.69 11.96
C ASN A 87 -15.02 0.13 11.37
N CYS A 88 -15.02 0.35 10.06
CA CYS A 88 -16.12 0.92 9.30
C CYS A 88 -17.23 -0.13 9.26
N PRO A 89 -18.40 0.13 9.85
CA PRO A 89 -19.51 -0.78 9.72
C PRO A 89 -19.82 -1.03 8.24
N PRO A 90 -20.27 -2.24 7.85
CA PRO A 90 -20.82 -2.45 6.52
C PRO A 90 -21.87 -1.36 6.19
N PRO A 91 -21.99 -0.92 4.93
CA PRO A 91 -21.59 -1.66 3.74
C PRO A 91 -20.21 -1.35 3.17
N TYR A 92 -19.25 -0.68 3.83
CA TYR A 92 -17.93 -0.31 3.22
C TYR A 92 -17.04 -1.47 2.67
N ARG A 93 -17.54 -2.71 2.66
CA ARG A 93 -17.02 -3.81 1.81
C ARG A 93 -17.75 -3.98 0.45
N PRO A 94 -18.49 -3.01 -0.16
CA PRO A 94 -19.36 -3.37 -1.29
C PRO A 94 -18.51 -3.74 -2.50
N PHE A 95 -17.41 -3.01 -2.73
CA PHE A 95 -16.44 -3.31 -3.78
C PHE A 95 -15.94 -4.76 -3.67
N ILE A 96 -15.55 -5.21 -2.47
CA ILE A 96 -15.16 -6.61 -2.25
C ILE A 96 -16.30 -7.55 -2.58
N SER A 97 -17.54 -7.30 -2.13
CA SER A 97 -18.65 -8.24 -2.35
C SER A 97 -19.11 -8.33 -3.81
N GLU A 98 -19.11 -7.20 -4.52
CA GLU A 98 -19.53 -7.11 -5.92
C GLU A 98 -18.44 -7.62 -6.86
N VAL A 99 -17.18 -7.24 -6.59
CA VAL A 99 -16.01 -7.80 -7.28
C VAL A 99 -15.92 -9.29 -6.98
N ALA A 100 -16.05 -9.73 -5.73
CA ALA A 100 -16.04 -11.16 -5.39
C ALA A 100 -17.06 -11.98 -6.18
N LYS A 101 -18.30 -11.49 -6.32
CA LYS A 101 -19.32 -12.19 -7.09
C LYS A 101 -18.99 -12.26 -8.58
N SER A 102 -18.34 -11.23 -9.13
CA SER A 102 -17.97 -11.18 -10.55
C SER A 102 -16.65 -11.89 -10.87
N THR A 103 -15.76 -12.08 -9.89
CA THR A 103 -14.41 -12.63 -10.09
C THR A 103 -14.14 -13.94 -9.35
N SER A 104 -15.03 -14.43 -8.48
CA SER A 104 -14.75 -15.60 -7.62
C SER A 104 -14.23 -16.80 -8.38
N ASP A 105 -14.75 -17.08 -9.58
CA ASP A 105 -14.31 -18.23 -10.39
C ASP A 105 -12.86 -18.08 -10.89
N LYS A 106 -12.44 -16.86 -11.23
CA LYS A 106 -11.05 -16.53 -11.60
C LYS A 106 -10.13 -16.47 -10.38
N SER A 107 -10.66 -16.06 -9.24
CA SER A 107 -9.96 -16.04 -7.96
C SER A 107 -9.73 -17.46 -7.43
N ALA A 108 -10.70 -18.37 -7.61
CA ALA A 108 -10.62 -19.77 -7.23
C ALA A 108 -9.45 -20.51 -7.88
N SER A 109 -9.23 -20.27 -9.18
CA SER A 109 -8.18 -20.94 -9.96
C SER A 109 -6.76 -20.55 -9.55
N GLN A 110 -6.62 -19.44 -8.83
CA GLN A 110 -5.34 -18.95 -8.31
C GLN A 110 -5.02 -19.50 -6.91
N VAL A 111 -6.01 -20.03 -6.21
CA VAL A 111 -5.82 -20.66 -4.90
C VAL A 111 -5.35 -22.10 -5.11
N ASN A 112 -4.34 -22.53 -4.35
CA ASN A 112 -3.89 -23.92 -4.39
C ASN A 112 -5.07 -24.87 -4.08
N PRO A 113 -5.38 -25.85 -4.96
CA PRO A 113 -6.54 -26.71 -4.78
C PRO A 113 -6.47 -27.57 -3.51
N LYS A 114 -5.26 -27.97 -3.07
CA LYS A 114 -5.09 -28.69 -1.78
C LYS A 114 -5.38 -27.79 -0.58
N LEU A 115 -5.00 -26.51 -0.66
CA LEU A 115 -5.33 -25.53 0.37
C LEU A 115 -6.84 -25.30 0.44
N LEU A 116 -7.49 -25.13 -0.71
CA LEU A 116 -8.94 -24.97 -0.78
C LEU A 116 -9.67 -26.19 -0.17
N GLN A 117 -9.28 -27.41 -0.56
CA GLN A 117 -9.82 -28.65 0.01
C GLN A 117 -9.63 -28.74 1.53
N LEU A 118 -8.46 -28.34 2.03
CA LEU A 118 -8.17 -28.37 3.46
C LEU A 118 -9.06 -27.39 4.25
N LEU A 119 -9.32 -26.22 3.68
CA LEU A 119 -10.21 -25.21 4.28
C LEU A 119 -11.66 -25.68 4.28
N GLU A 120 -12.16 -26.18 3.16
CA GLU A 120 -13.53 -26.72 3.07
C GLU A 120 -13.73 -27.91 4.02
N TYR A 121 -12.72 -28.78 4.15
CA TYR A 121 -12.71 -29.89 5.11
C TYR A 121 -12.76 -29.40 6.56
N LYS A 122 -11.97 -28.38 6.91
CA LYS A 122 -11.94 -27.80 8.26
C LYS A 122 -13.23 -27.06 8.60
N LEU A 123 -13.79 -26.31 7.65
CA LEU A 123 -15.04 -25.56 7.82
C LEU A 123 -16.29 -26.45 7.72
N LYS A 124 -16.15 -27.69 7.23
CA LYS A 124 -17.26 -28.61 6.94
C LYS A 124 -18.31 -28.03 5.98
N ARG A 125 -17.90 -27.05 5.16
CA ARG A 125 -18.74 -26.42 4.13
C ARG A 125 -17.85 -25.86 3.03
N LYS A 126 -18.45 -25.65 1.86
CA LYS A 126 -17.79 -24.94 0.76
C LYS A 126 -17.62 -23.46 1.11
N LEU A 127 -16.57 -22.86 0.57
CA LEU A 127 -16.39 -21.41 0.64
C LEU A 127 -17.39 -20.73 -0.29
N GLY A 128 -18.06 -19.67 0.18
CA GLY A 128 -18.87 -18.81 -0.66
C GLY A 128 -18.00 -17.91 -1.56
N SER A 129 -18.59 -17.28 -2.59
CA SER A 129 -17.85 -16.40 -3.53
C SER A 129 -17.05 -15.31 -2.82
N VAL A 130 -17.60 -14.71 -1.77
CA VAL A 130 -16.93 -13.68 -0.97
C VAL A 130 -15.74 -14.26 -0.20
N GLU A 131 -15.86 -15.46 0.34
CA GLU A 131 -14.76 -16.10 1.09
C GLU A 131 -13.66 -16.59 0.16
N LEU A 132 -14.03 -17.13 -1.00
CA LEU A 132 -13.10 -17.55 -2.04
C LEU A 132 -12.36 -16.35 -2.62
N TYR A 133 -13.06 -15.24 -2.83
CA TYR A 133 -12.45 -13.97 -3.21
C TYR A 133 -11.54 -13.45 -2.11
N LEU A 134 -12.00 -13.33 -0.86
CA LEU A 134 -11.17 -12.91 0.28
C LEU A 134 -9.96 -13.82 0.49
N LEU A 135 -10.10 -15.12 0.25
CA LEU A 135 -9.02 -16.09 0.35
C LEU A 135 -8.03 -15.92 -0.80
N ALA A 136 -8.51 -15.80 -2.03
CA ALA A 136 -7.68 -15.52 -3.17
C ALA A 136 -6.98 -14.18 -3.01
N GLU A 137 -7.67 -13.13 -2.56
CA GLU A 137 -7.12 -11.83 -2.22
C GLU A 137 -6.06 -11.93 -1.11
N ALA A 138 -6.35 -12.67 -0.02
CA ALA A 138 -5.40 -12.92 1.05
C ALA A 138 -4.18 -13.74 0.61
N VAL A 139 -4.36 -14.65 -0.36
CA VAL A 139 -3.31 -15.49 -0.94
C VAL A 139 -2.51 -14.75 -2.01
N ILE A 140 -3.16 -13.90 -2.82
CA ILE A 140 -2.59 -13.26 -4.00
C ILE A 140 -1.90 -11.96 -3.61
N SER A 141 -2.56 -11.01 -2.96
CA SER A 141 -1.85 -9.82 -2.47
C SER A 141 -2.77 -8.84 -1.73
N TYR A 142 -2.99 -9.06 -0.44
CA TYR A 142 -3.49 -7.98 0.42
C TYR A 142 -2.56 -6.75 0.47
N HIS A 143 -1.43 -6.74 -0.26
CA HIS A 143 -0.39 -5.70 -0.15
C HIS A 143 -0.11 -4.93 -1.44
N ASP A 144 -0.45 -5.46 -2.61
CA ASP A 144 -0.13 -4.81 -3.90
C ASP A 144 -1.30 -4.01 -4.48
N MET A 145 -2.51 -4.17 -3.93
CA MET A 145 -3.72 -3.52 -4.45
C MET A 145 -3.62 -2.00 -4.42
N THR A 146 -2.94 -1.41 -3.43
CA THR A 146 -2.75 0.05 -3.37
C THR A 146 -1.93 0.56 -4.54
N LEU A 147 -0.83 -0.13 -4.89
CA LEU A 147 0.01 0.26 -6.02
C LEU A 147 -0.72 0.04 -7.34
N LEU A 148 -1.36 -1.12 -7.51
CA LEU A 148 -2.15 -1.42 -8.71
C LEU A 148 -3.32 -0.45 -8.90
N ALA A 149 -4.01 -0.07 -7.83
CA ALA A 149 -5.07 0.94 -7.86
C ALA A 149 -4.54 2.29 -8.31
N LEU A 150 -3.42 2.77 -7.75
CA LEU A 150 -2.80 4.03 -8.18
C LEU A 150 -2.35 3.98 -9.64
N LEU A 151 -1.75 2.87 -10.09
CA LEU A 151 -1.38 2.68 -11.49
C LEU A 151 -2.62 2.71 -12.41
N ALA A 152 -3.73 2.12 -11.99
CA ALA A 152 -4.99 2.14 -12.73
C ALA A 152 -5.62 3.54 -12.76
N ASP A 153 -5.67 4.25 -11.63
CA ASP A 153 -6.20 5.60 -11.50
C ASP A 153 -5.41 6.60 -12.37
N TRP A 154 -4.09 6.44 -12.48
CA TRP A 154 -3.25 7.24 -13.37
C TRP A 154 -3.27 6.79 -14.83
N GLY A 155 -3.99 5.70 -15.15
CA GLY A 155 -4.15 5.19 -16.51
C GLY A 155 -2.88 4.54 -17.08
N VAL A 156 -2.01 4.01 -16.22
CA VAL A 156 -0.71 3.40 -16.57
C VAL A 156 -0.60 1.93 -16.14
N ALA A 157 -1.71 1.28 -15.79
CA ALA A 157 -1.71 -0.14 -15.43
C ALA A 157 -1.30 -1.03 -16.61
N ASP A 158 -0.13 -1.65 -16.51
CA ASP A 158 0.45 -2.59 -17.48
C ASP A 158 0.96 -3.84 -16.73
N PRO A 159 0.76 -5.07 -17.25
CA PRO A 159 1.32 -6.28 -16.64
C PRO A 159 2.83 -6.26 -16.39
N SER A 160 3.60 -5.54 -17.19
CA SER A 160 5.05 -5.34 -17.01
C SER A 160 5.40 -4.47 -15.78
N LEU A 161 4.41 -3.76 -15.24
CA LEU A 161 4.53 -2.90 -14.05
C LEU A 161 3.96 -3.55 -12.79
N TYR A 162 3.57 -4.83 -12.84
CA TYR A 162 3.13 -5.52 -11.64
C TYR A 162 4.21 -5.46 -10.54
N PRO A 163 3.82 -5.14 -9.31
CA PRO A 163 4.78 -4.98 -8.22
C PRO A 163 5.40 -6.32 -7.84
N ASP A 164 6.73 -6.34 -7.81
CA ASP A 164 7.52 -7.33 -7.09
C ASP A 164 7.74 -6.85 -5.63
N PHE A 165 8.34 -7.70 -4.81
CA PHE A 165 8.80 -7.29 -3.47
C PHE A 165 9.70 -6.05 -3.54
N SER A 166 9.54 -5.15 -2.56
CA SER A 166 10.21 -3.83 -2.48
C SER A 166 9.89 -2.85 -3.62
N SER A 167 8.75 -3.03 -4.29
CA SER A 167 8.19 -2.02 -5.18
C SER A 167 7.95 -0.70 -4.45
N CYS A 168 8.05 0.42 -5.18
CA CYS A 168 7.95 1.76 -4.60
C CYS A 168 7.46 2.77 -5.63
N ILE A 169 6.39 3.48 -5.29
CA ILE A 169 5.95 4.69 -5.99
C ILE A 169 6.51 5.90 -5.24
N MET A 170 7.10 6.83 -5.99
CA MET A 170 7.64 8.09 -5.52
C MET A 170 6.91 9.22 -6.23
N VAL A 171 6.18 10.04 -5.48
CA VAL A 171 5.52 11.25 -5.99
C VAL A 171 6.34 12.44 -5.53
N GLU A 172 6.82 13.23 -6.49
CA GLU A 172 7.75 14.33 -6.25
C GLU A 172 7.12 15.66 -6.68
N LEU A 173 7.25 16.67 -5.83
CA LEU A 173 6.82 18.03 -6.13
C LEU A 173 8.04 18.89 -6.47
N HIS A 174 8.07 19.42 -7.68
CA HIS A 174 9.14 20.26 -8.21
C HIS A 174 8.66 21.69 -8.36
N GLU A 175 9.55 22.67 -8.16
CA GLU A 175 9.30 24.08 -8.44
C GLU A 175 10.24 24.55 -9.54
N ARG A 176 9.69 25.15 -10.61
CA ARG A 176 10.47 25.85 -11.66
C ARG A 176 9.82 27.19 -11.92
N SER A 177 10.58 28.28 -11.73
CA SER A 177 10.09 29.65 -11.96
C SER A 177 8.77 29.94 -11.23
N SER A 178 8.67 29.55 -9.96
CA SER A 178 7.46 29.68 -9.12
C SER A 178 6.23 28.90 -9.58
N VAL A 179 6.40 27.98 -10.53
CA VAL A 179 5.36 27.03 -10.95
C VAL A 179 5.68 25.65 -10.39
N HIS A 180 4.66 24.99 -9.84
CA HIS A 180 4.78 23.67 -9.24
C HIS A 180 4.35 22.57 -10.20
N TYR A 181 5.14 21.49 -10.25
CA TYR A 181 4.95 20.34 -11.13
C TYR A 181 5.08 19.04 -10.33
N VAL A 182 4.33 18.03 -10.73
CA VAL A 182 4.37 16.70 -10.13
C VAL A 182 5.09 15.77 -11.08
N GLU A 183 6.06 15.04 -10.56
CA GLU A 183 6.66 13.89 -11.24
C GLU A 183 6.37 12.63 -10.44
N ILE A 184 6.05 11.54 -11.14
CA ILE A 184 5.79 10.26 -10.50
C ILE A 184 6.79 9.26 -11.06
N TRP A 185 7.49 8.59 -10.15
CA TRP A 185 8.48 7.59 -10.45
C TRP A 185 8.09 6.28 -9.79
N TYR A 186 8.24 5.18 -10.51
CA TYR A 186 7.89 3.86 -10.04
C TYR A 186 9.04 2.90 -10.22
N ARG A 187 9.35 2.19 -9.13
CA ARG A 187 10.28 1.08 -9.11
C ARG A 187 9.46 -0.20 -8.91
N PRO A 188 9.37 -1.09 -9.90
CA PRO A 188 8.59 -2.32 -9.78
C PRO A 188 9.14 -3.31 -8.75
N GLY A 189 10.44 -3.23 -8.42
CA GLY A 189 11.03 -4.08 -7.39
C GLY A 189 12.55 -3.97 -7.34
N HIS A 190 13.16 -4.82 -6.52
CA HIS A 190 14.62 -4.89 -6.42
C HIS A 190 15.25 -5.30 -7.76
N GLY A 191 16.35 -4.65 -8.14
CA GLY A 191 17.04 -4.88 -9.43
C GLY A 191 16.29 -4.46 -10.70
N LYS A 192 15.08 -3.91 -10.60
CA LYS A 192 14.31 -3.39 -11.73
C LYS A 192 14.63 -1.93 -12.02
N GLU A 193 14.53 -1.54 -13.27
CA GLU A 193 14.71 -0.16 -13.71
C GLU A 193 13.60 0.76 -13.19
N LEU A 194 13.97 2.03 -13.00
CA LEU A 194 13.02 3.07 -12.59
C LEU A 194 12.24 3.56 -13.81
N VAL A 195 10.92 3.61 -13.68
CA VAL A 195 10.01 4.07 -14.74
C VAL A 195 9.38 5.39 -14.33
N GLN A 196 9.42 6.40 -15.21
CA GLN A 196 8.65 7.62 -15.00
C GLN A 196 7.20 7.38 -15.43
N LEU A 197 6.26 7.49 -14.50
CA LEU A 197 4.84 7.34 -14.79
C LEU A 197 4.29 8.64 -15.35
N LYS A 198 3.56 8.54 -16.47
CA LYS A 198 2.89 9.67 -17.13
C LYS A 198 1.40 9.58 -16.88
N VAL A 199 0.89 10.48 -16.04
CA VAL A 199 -0.53 10.48 -15.66
C VAL A 199 -1.37 10.77 -16.89
N LYS A 200 -2.30 9.87 -17.21
CA LYS A 200 -3.24 10.06 -18.31
C LYS A 200 -3.99 11.38 -18.16
N ASP A 201 -4.14 12.10 -19.27
CA ASP A 201 -4.80 13.41 -19.35
C ASP A 201 -4.09 14.55 -18.59
N CYS A 202 -2.89 14.35 -18.02
CA CYS A 202 -2.06 15.44 -17.51
C CYS A 202 -1.04 15.89 -18.56
N LYS A 203 -0.96 17.20 -18.84
CA LYS A 203 0.00 17.72 -19.84
C LYS A 203 1.40 17.78 -19.24
N GLU A 204 2.40 17.30 -19.97
CA GLU A 204 3.79 17.31 -19.52
C GLU A 204 4.45 18.69 -19.70
N PRO A 205 5.16 19.24 -18.69
CA PRO A 205 5.27 18.73 -17.32
C PRO A 205 3.96 18.89 -16.52
N CYS A 206 3.55 17.83 -15.82
CA CYS A 206 2.26 17.77 -15.12
C CYS A 206 2.17 18.82 -14.01
N LYS A 207 1.41 19.90 -14.23
CA LYS A 207 1.23 20.97 -13.25
C LYS A 207 0.48 20.46 -12.03
N LEU A 208 0.85 20.92 -10.83
CA LEU A 208 0.22 20.50 -9.58
C LEU A 208 -1.32 20.61 -9.61
N GLN A 209 -1.86 21.72 -10.13
CA GLN A 209 -3.31 21.92 -10.20
C GLN A 209 -4.01 20.95 -11.17
N GLU A 210 -3.36 20.60 -12.28
CA GLU A 210 -3.88 19.60 -13.22
C GLU A 210 -3.86 18.21 -12.58
N PHE A 211 -2.76 17.87 -11.90
CA PHE A 211 -2.64 16.61 -11.15
C PHE A 211 -3.71 16.46 -10.07
N VAL A 212 -3.91 17.50 -9.24
CA VAL A 212 -4.93 17.49 -8.18
C VAL A 212 -6.33 17.30 -8.77
N ALA A 213 -6.67 18.02 -9.84
CA ALA A 213 -7.97 17.87 -10.50
C ALA A 213 -8.20 16.47 -11.09
N ILE A 214 -7.15 15.75 -11.47
CA ILE A 214 -7.23 14.34 -11.88
C ILE A 214 -7.40 13.44 -10.66
N ALA A 215 -6.55 13.60 -9.65
CA ALA A 215 -6.58 12.79 -8.43
C ALA A 215 -7.92 12.88 -7.68
N GLU A 216 -8.54 14.07 -7.61
CA GLU A 216 -9.83 14.29 -6.96
C GLU A 216 -10.98 13.49 -7.60
N LYS A 217 -10.89 13.14 -8.89
CA LYS A 217 -11.89 12.28 -9.55
C LYS A 217 -11.90 10.87 -8.97
N PHE A 218 -10.73 10.37 -8.57
CA PHE A 218 -10.55 9.03 -8.01
C PHE A 218 -10.60 9.02 -6.48
N ALA A 219 -10.19 10.13 -5.83
CA ALA A 219 -10.23 10.30 -4.37
C ALA A 219 -11.64 10.60 -3.81
N SER A 220 -12.70 10.31 -4.55
CA SER A 220 -14.09 10.72 -4.24
C SER A 220 -14.69 10.07 -3.00
N VAL A 221 -14.00 9.11 -2.37
CA VAL A 221 -14.52 8.41 -1.20
C VAL A 221 -13.88 8.91 0.10
N ASN A 222 -14.68 9.59 0.91
CA ASN A 222 -14.28 9.99 2.26
C ASN A 222 -14.63 8.88 3.25
N ILE A 223 -13.71 7.92 3.40
CA ILE A 223 -13.85 6.76 4.31
C ILE A 223 -14.22 7.22 5.72
N THR A 224 -13.56 8.26 6.22
CA THR A 224 -13.82 8.78 7.57
C THR A 224 -15.27 9.24 7.73
N ALA A 225 -15.78 10.04 6.79
CA ALA A 225 -17.15 10.52 6.83
C ALA A 225 -18.18 9.39 6.65
N ASP A 226 -17.89 8.42 5.78
CA ASP A 226 -18.76 7.27 5.57
C ASP A 226 -18.84 6.40 6.84
N CYS A 227 -17.71 6.12 7.49
CA CYS A 227 -17.70 5.36 8.73
C CYS A 227 -18.46 6.07 9.85
N GLU A 228 -18.27 7.39 10.02
CA GLU A 228 -19.03 8.18 10.99
C GLU A 228 -20.54 8.16 10.72
N LYS A 229 -20.94 8.16 9.44
CA LYS A 229 -22.35 8.04 9.05
C LYS A 229 -22.92 6.68 9.45
N PHE A 230 -22.19 5.60 9.24
CA PHE A 230 -22.65 4.26 9.61
C PHE A 230 -22.71 4.07 11.14
N GLU A 231 -21.73 4.61 11.88
CA GLU A 231 -21.75 4.61 13.35
C GLU A 231 -22.98 5.35 13.89
N LYS A 232 -23.35 6.50 13.31
CA LYS A 232 -24.58 7.23 13.65
C LYS A 232 -25.87 6.46 13.36
N GLN A 233 -25.83 5.55 12.38
CA GLN A 233 -26.96 4.65 12.07
C GLN A 233 -27.05 3.46 13.03
N GLY A 234 -26.17 3.37 14.03
CA GLY A 234 -26.11 2.25 14.98
C GLY A 234 -25.50 0.99 14.37
N LEU A 235 -24.94 1.08 13.16
CA LEU A 235 -24.21 -0.02 12.55
C LEU A 235 -22.90 -0.20 13.30
N LYS A 236 -22.57 -1.45 13.64
CA LYS A 236 -21.33 -1.80 14.31
C LYS A 236 -20.49 -2.67 13.39
N PHE A 237 -19.19 -2.48 13.43
CA PHE A 237 -18.27 -3.42 12.84
C PHE A 237 -18.41 -4.78 13.54
N VAL A 238 -18.71 -5.83 12.76
CA VAL A 238 -18.65 -7.20 13.25
C VAL A 238 -17.26 -7.71 12.93
N ASN A 239 -16.39 -7.75 13.94
CA ASN A 239 -15.10 -8.39 13.81
C ASN A 239 -15.34 -9.89 13.62
N GLN A 240 -15.45 -10.34 12.37
CA GLN A 240 -15.38 -11.75 12.03
C GLN A 240 -13.93 -12.20 12.22
N LYS A 241 -13.45 -12.23 13.47
CA LYS A 241 -12.40 -13.17 13.80
C LYS A 241 -13.00 -14.54 13.50
N LEU A 242 -12.53 -15.17 12.43
CA LEU A 242 -12.73 -16.59 12.19
C LEU A 242 -12.12 -17.31 13.40
N THR A 243 -12.94 -17.55 14.42
CA THR A 243 -12.66 -18.53 15.48
C THR A 243 -12.98 -19.91 14.95
#